data_AF-A0A844WAR1-F1
#
_entry.id   AF-A0A844WAR1-F1
#
_cell.length_a   1.000
_cell.length_b   1.000
_cell.length_c   1.000
_cell.angle_alpha   90.00
_cell.angle_beta   90.00
_cell.angle_gamma   90.00
#
_symmetry.space_group_name_H-M   'P 1'
#
loop_
_entity.id
_entity.type
_entity.pdbx_description
1 polymer ?
#
loop_
_entity_poly.entity_id
_entity_poly.type
_entity_poly.pdbx_seq_one_letter_code
_entity_poly.pdbx_strand_id
1 'polypeptide(L)'
;MTGDARFEDGAEKPLNLLAQDGEDLGVISALVQDAVFPATEMLWRPAERRFALLLNRFRWEDEGRARHEAERVQSVLVFSGVQSVASQGIDRDDADTVLSVLSVEFRPDAEPPSGQVLLTLAGDGAIRLRVEAVDAVLKDVTKPYIAPAGRAPEHDIPDEG
;
A
#
# COMPACT_ATOMS: atom_id res chain seq x y z
N MET A 1 -7.04 40.23 9.38
CA MET A 1 -8.18 39.58 8.72
C MET A 1 -7.96 38.09 8.79
N THR A 2 -8.59 37.45 9.78
CA THR A 2 -8.63 36.01 9.97
C THR A 2 -9.62 35.45 8.96
N GLY A 3 -9.11 34.78 7.92
CA GLY A 3 -9.96 34.00 7.03
C GLY A 3 -10.24 32.68 7.71
N ASP A 4 -11.45 32.52 8.23
CA ASP A 4 -11.97 31.23 8.68
C ASP A 4 -11.90 30.22 7.54
N ALA A 5 -11.38 29.02 7.85
CA ALA A 5 -11.42 27.85 6.98
C ALA A 5 -12.87 27.63 6.52
N ARG A 6 -13.07 27.39 5.22
CA ARG A 6 -14.41 27.14 4.69
C ARG A 6 -14.78 25.69 4.99
N PHE A 7 -16.09 25.41 5.11
CA PHE A 7 -16.63 24.06 5.31
C PHE A 7 -16.24 23.05 4.22
N GLU A 8 -15.65 23.50 3.11
CA GLU A 8 -15.15 22.68 2.00
C GLU A 8 -13.69 22.20 2.23
N ASP A 9 -12.97 22.76 3.22
CA ASP A 9 -11.56 22.46 3.51
C ASP A 9 -11.35 21.27 4.50
N GLY A 10 -12.41 20.55 4.88
CA GLY A 10 -12.41 19.75 6.12
C GLY A 10 -12.90 18.30 6.07
N ALA A 11 -13.06 17.69 4.90
CA ALA A 11 -13.32 16.25 4.82
C ALA A 11 -12.64 15.63 3.61
N GLU A 12 -11.32 15.42 3.71
CA GLU A 12 -10.65 14.50 2.81
C GLU A 12 -11.35 13.14 2.85
N LYS A 13 -11.85 12.75 1.68
CA LYS A 13 -12.64 11.53 1.55
C LYS A 13 -11.69 10.33 1.60
N PRO A 14 -12.00 9.30 2.40
CA PRO A 14 -11.19 8.10 2.46
C PRO A 14 -11.11 7.45 1.07
N LEU A 15 -9.91 7.00 0.68
CA LEU A 15 -9.75 6.26 -0.56
C LEU A 15 -10.51 4.92 -0.48
N ASN A 16 -11.08 4.54 -1.61
CA ASN A 16 -11.68 3.23 -1.84
C ASN A 16 -11.54 2.91 -3.33
N LEU A 17 -10.38 2.36 -3.70
CA LEU A 17 -9.97 2.12 -5.08
C LEU A 17 -10.01 0.62 -5.39
N LEU A 18 -10.40 0.29 -6.60
CA LEU A 18 -10.35 -1.05 -7.17
C LEU A 18 -9.33 -1.06 -8.30
N ALA A 19 -8.50 -2.09 -8.38
CA ALA A 19 -7.64 -2.38 -9.52
C ALA A 19 -8.03 -3.72 -10.14
N GLN A 20 -8.25 -3.73 -11.45
CA GLN A 20 -8.64 -4.92 -12.22
C GLN A 20 -7.59 -5.34 -13.25
N ASP A 21 -6.54 -4.55 -13.44
CA ASP A 21 -5.39 -4.87 -14.27
C ASP A 21 -4.07 -4.33 -13.69
N GLY A 22 -2.96 -4.55 -14.41
CA GLY A 22 -1.64 -4.12 -13.97
C GLY A 22 -1.43 -2.60 -13.96
N GLU A 23 -2.17 -1.85 -14.80
CA GLU A 23 -2.07 -0.39 -14.86
C GLU A 23 -2.76 0.22 -13.64
N ASP A 24 -3.97 -0.24 -13.33
CA ASP A 24 -4.67 0.15 -12.10
C ASP A 24 -3.86 -0.20 -10.85
N LEU A 25 -3.22 -1.38 -10.85
CA LEU A 25 -2.38 -1.82 -9.73
C LEU A 25 -1.17 -0.90 -9.55
N GLY A 26 -0.65 -0.30 -10.62
CA GLY A 26 0.40 0.72 -10.58
C GLY A 26 -0.02 1.96 -9.77
N VAL A 27 -1.28 2.39 -9.89
CA VAL A 27 -1.82 3.51 -9.08
C VAL A 27 -1.87 3.13 -7.60
N ILE A 28 -2.34 1.92 -7.28
CA ILE A 28 -2.32 1.41 -5.90
C ILE A 28 -0.88 1.32 -5.39
N SER A 29 0.07 0.83 -6.18
CA SER A 29 1.49 0.73 -5.84
C SER A 29 2.04 2.08 -5.39
N ALA A 30 1.80 3.14 -6.18
CA ALA A 30 2.25 4.49 -5.83
C ALA A 30 1.63 4.99 -4.52
N LEU A 31 0.33 4.73 -4.30
CA LEU A 31 -0.37 5.16 -3.09
C LEU A 31 0.05 4.43 -1.81
N VAL A 32 0.54 3.19 -1.94
CA VAL A 32 1.03 2.40 -0.80
C VAL A 32 2.56 2.39 -0.70
N GLN A 33 3.27 3.13 -1.55
CA GLN A 33 4.71 3.28 -1.42
C GLN A 33 5.05 3.96 -0.07
N ASP A 34 6.05 3.40 0.62
CA ASP A 34 6.44 3.75 2.00
C ASP A 34 5.36 3.52 3.05
N ALA A 35 4.33 2.74 2.70
CA ALA A 35 3.40 2.21 3.69
C ALA A 35 4.13 1.23 4.59
N VAL A 36 3.90 1.38 5.89
CA VAL A 36 4.51 0.53 6.92
C VAL A 36 3.47 -0.35 7.60
N PHE A 37 3.87 -1.57 7.92
CA PHE A 37 3.02 -2.54 8.63
C PHE A 37 3.90 -3.54 9.40
N PRO A 38 3.50 -3.99 10.60
CA PRO A 38 4.18 -5.09 11.26
C PRO A 38 3.86 -6.41 10.58
N ALA A 39 4.76 -7.40 10.68
CA ALA A 39 4.58 -8.70 10.03
C ALA A 39 3.26 -9.42 10.41
N THR A 40 2.71 -9.11 11.60
CA THR A 40 1.46 -9.66 12.12
C THR A 40 0.20 -9.16 11.40
N GLU A 41 0.29 -8.08 10.63
CA GLU A 41 -0.86 -7.46 9.94
C GLU A 41 -1.09 -8.00 8.52
N MET A 42 -0.52 -9.17 8.23
CA MET A 42 -0.77 -9.94 7.02
C MET A 42 -1.72 -11.11 7.32
N LEU A 43 -2.79 -11.22 6.55
CA LEU A 43 -3.75 -12.31 6.68
C LEU A 43 -4.00 -12.98 5.32
N TRP A 44 -3.72 -14.28 5.23
CA TRP A 44 -4.12 -15.10 4.08
C TRP A 44 -5.21 -16.09 4.48
N ARG A 45 -6.34 -16.05 3.76
CA ARG A 45 -7.45 -16.98 3.90
C ARG A 45 -7.58 -17.82 2.63
N PRO A 46 -6.95 -19.02 2.58
CA PRO A 46 -6.93 -19.83 1.36
C PRO A 46 -8.32 -20.30 0.93
N ALA A 47 -9.22 -20.62 1.89
CA ALA A 47 -10.59 -21.03 1.59
C ALA A 47 -11.41 -19.90 0.92
N GLU A 48 -11.11 -18.64 1.23
CA GLU A 48 -11.73 -17.47 0.62
C GLU A 48 -10.92 -16.93 -0.57
N ARG A 49 -9.75 -17.53 -0.87
CA ARG A 49 -8.78 -17.07 -1.88
C ARG A 49 -8.47 -15.57 -1.74
N ARG A 50 -8.26 -15.14 -0.49
CA ARG A 50 -8.09 -13.72 -0.14
C ARG A 50 -6.81 -13.49 0.65
N PHE A 51 -6.01 -12.53 0.21
CA PHE A 51 -4.89 -11.98 0.99
C PHE A 51 -5.22 -10.55 1.38
N ALA A 52 -5.00 -10.19 2.64
CA ALA A 52 -5.25 -8.86 3.15
C ALA A 52 -4.05 -8.36 3.95
N LEU A 53 -3.81 -7.06 3.83
CA LEU A 53 -2.76 -6.34 4.54
C LEU A 53 -3.34 -5.07 5.16
N LEU A 54 -3.16 -4.91 6.47
CA LEU A 54 -3.42 -3.64 7.15
C LEU A 54 -2.12 -2.84 7.19
N LEU A 55 -2.12 -1.66 6.59
CA LEU A 55 -0.93 -0.83 6.43
C LEU A 55 -1.20 0.62 6.80
N ASN A 56 -0.13 1.35 7.11
CA ASN A 56 -0.17 2.79 7.33
C ASN A 56 0.48 3.50 6.15
N ARG A 57 -0.30 3.86 5.13
CA ARG A 57 0.22 4.53 3.94
C ARG A 57 0.53 5.99 4.23
N PHE A 58 1.59 6.48 3.61
CA PHE A 58 1.87 7.92 3.56
C PHE A 58 0.90 8.57 2.59
N ARG A 59 0.40 9.76 2.92
CA ARG A 59 -0.52 10.49 2.04
C ARG A 59 0.26 11.33 1.05
N TRP A 60 0.54 10.72 -0.10
CA TRP A 60 1.25 11.38 -1.21
C TRP A 60 0.36 12.37 -1.96
N GLU A 61 -0.96 12.15 -1.92
CA GLU A 61 -1.96 12.86 -2.71
C GLU A 61 -2.30 14.27 -2.21
N ASP A 62 -1.93 14.63 -0.99
CA ASP A 62 -2.25 15.95 -0.45
C ASP A 62 -1.21 17.00 -0.91
N GLU A 63 -1.68 17.98 -1.69
CA GLU A 63 -0.92 19.17 -2.10
C GLU A 63 -0.49 20.03 -0.90
N GLY A 64 -1.06 19.76 0.27
CA GLY A 64 -0.72 20.35 1.57
C GLY A 64 0.70 20.09 2.04
N ARG A 65 1.54 19.30 1.37
CA ARG A 65 2.94 19.03 1.78
C ARG A 65 3.79 20.29 2.04
N ALA A 66 3.45 21.43 1.44
CA ALA A 66 4.10 22.73 1.69
C ALA A 66 3.45 23.59 2.80
N ARG A 67 2.29 23.17 3.34
CA ARG A 67 1.47 23.91 4.31
C ARG A 67 1.10 23.10 5.58
N HIS A 68 1.16 21.77 5.53
CA HIS A 68 0.82 20.83 6.60
C HIS A 68 1.92 19.78 6.79
N GLU A 69 1.97 19.19 7.98
CA GLU A 69 2.91 18.16 8.37
C GLU A 69 2.66 16.85 7.60
N ALA A 70 3.68 16.01 7.46
CA ALA A 70 3.55 14.68 6.86
C ALA A 70 2.41 13.89 7.52
N GLU A 71 1.47 13.35 6.74
CA GLU A 71 0.34 12.57 7.25
C GLU A 71 0.39 11.10 6.83
N ARG A 72 -0.19 10.25 7.68
CA ARG A 72 -0.45 8.84 7.38
C ARG A 72 -1.94 8.54 7.58
N VAL A 73 -2.40 7.52 6.88
CA VAL A 73 -3.74 6.95 7.08
C VAL A 73 -3.62 5.44 7.14
N GLN A 74 -4.39 4.81 8.01
CA GLN A 74 -4.46 3.36 8.06
C GLN A 74 -5.42 2.89 6.97
N SER A 75 -4.94 1.94 6.17
CA SER A 75 -5.65 1.41 5.01
C SER A 75 -5.55 -0.10 4.97
N VAL A 76 -6.56 -0.73 4.37
CA VAL A 76 -6.56 -2.16 4.08
C VAL A 76 -6.35 -2.33 2.58
N LEU A 77 -5.33 -3.12 2.22
CA LEU A 77 -5.09 -3.60 0.87
C LEU A 77 -5.51 -5.08 0.80
N VAL A 78 -6.49 -5.39 -0.04
CA VAL A 78 -7.01 -6.75 -0.22
C VAL A 78 -6.77 -7.21 -1.64
N PHE A 79 -6.29 -8.43 -1.82
CA PHE A 79 -6.25 -9.14 -3.09
C PHE A 79 -7.22 -10.32 -3.06
N SER A 80 -8.06 -10.43 -4.09
CA SER A 80 -8.99 -11.54 -4.30
C SER A 80 -8.44 -12.54 -5.33
N GLY A 81 -9.01 -13.75 -5.37
CA GLY A 81 -8.59 -14.78 -6.33
C GLY A 81 -7.19 -15.35 -6.08
N VAL A 82 -6.59 -15.08 -4.92
CA VAL A 82 -5.24 -15.53 -4.53
C VAL A 82 -5.21 -17.04 -4.36
N GLN A 83 -4.38 -17.71 -5.16
CA GLN A 83 -4.22 -19.16 -5.19
C GLN A 83 -3.13 -19.63 -4.21
N SER A 84 -2.05 -18.88 -4.08
CA SER A 84 -0.97 -19.18 -3.14
C SER A 84 -0.20 -17.92 -2.75
N VAL A 85 0.45 -17.97 -1.59
CA VAL A 85 1.29 -16.90 -1.04
C VAL A 85 2.65 -17.47 -0.69
N ALA A 86 3.71 -16.77 -1.11
CA ALA A 86 5.07 -17.03 -0.70
C ALA A 86 5.70 -15.74 -0.16
N SER A 87 6.57 -15.85 0.84
CA SER A 87 7.32 -14.72 1.40
C SER A 87 8.80 -15.08 1.50
N GLN A 88 9.65 -14.06 1.35
CA GLN A 88 11.10 -14.15 1.49
C GLN A 88 11.58 -12.95 2.32
N GLY A 89 12.63 -13.13 3.12
CA GLY A 89 13.23 -12.03 3.89
C GLY A 89 12.33 -11.45 4.98
N ILE A 90 11.27 -12.18 5.37
CA ILE A 90 10.36 -11.79 6.43
C ILE A 90 10.50 -12.83 7.54
N ASP A 91 11.02 -12.40 8.69
CA ASP A 91 10.91 -13.18 9.91
C ASP A 91 9.48 -13.05 10.43
N ARG A 92 8.78 -14.19 10.54
CA ARG A 92 7.40 -14.25 11.01
C ARG A 92 7.31 -14.43 12.53
N ASP A 93 8.41 -14.81 13.15
CA ASP A 93 8.50 -15.02 14.60
C ASP A 93 8.88 -13.72 15.33
N ASP A 94 9.35 -12.70 14.58
CA ASP A 94 9.58 -11.35 15.07
C ASP A 94 8.36 -10.44 14.79
N ALA A 95 7.44 -10.41 15.77
CA ALA A 95 6.23 -9.59 15.70
C ALA A 95 6.50 -8.07 15.75
N ASP A 96 7.69 -7.64 16.19
CA ASP A 96 8.07 -6.24 16.31
C ASP A 96 8.70 -5.70 15.01
N THR A 97 9.02 -6.58 14.06
CA THR A 97 9.56 -6.17 12.75
C THR A 97 8.52 -5.38 11.97
N VAL A 98 8.83 -4.10 11.74
CA VAL A 98 8.07 -3.21 10.86
C VAL A 98 8.62 -3.32 9.44
N LEU A 99 7.75 -3.74 8.53
CA LEU A 99 8.02 -3.86 7.11
C LEU A 99 7.57 -2.57 6.40
N SER A 100 8.26 -2.22 5.31
CA SER A 100 7.92 -1.06 4.47
C SER A 100 7.74 -1.50 3.02
N VAL A 101 6.64 -1.10 2.38
CA VAL A 101 6.37 -1.38 0.96
C VAL A 101 7.21 -0.46 0.07
N LEU A 102 7.93 -1.04 -0.88
CA LEU A 102 8.66 -0.31 -1.93
C LEU A 102 7.89 -0.29 -3.25
N SER A 103 7.31 -1.44 -3.65
CA SER A 103 6.49 -1.53 -4.87
C SER A 103 5.49 -2.66 -4.80
N VAL A 104 4.44 -2.57 -5.62
CA VAL A 104 3.46 -3.62 -5.90
C VAL A 104 3.35 -3.79 -7.41
N GLU A 105 3.76 -4.96 -7.92
CA GLU A 105 3.88 -5.18 -9.36
C GLU A 105 3.12 -6.42 -9.81
N PHE A 106 2.37 -6.33 -10.91
CA PHE A 106 1.79 -7.48 -11.57
C PHE A 106 2.70 -8.01 -12.68
N ARG A 107 2.96 -9.31 -12.65
CA ARG A 107 3.69 -10.07 -13.68
C ARG A 107 2.72 -11.08 -14.30
N PRO A 108 2.20 -10.84 -15.51
CA PRO A 108 1.26 -11.77 -16.15
C PRO A 108 1.96 -13.09 -16.50
N ASP A 109 1.20 -14.19 -16.47
CA ASP A 109 1.62 -15.45 -17.06
C ASP A 109 1.60 -15.39 -18.59
N ALA A 110 2.19 -16.41 -19.22
CA ALA A 110 2.13 -16.58 -20.68
C ALA A 110 0.67 -16.66 -21.20
N GLU A 111 -0.24 -17.19 -20.37
CA GLU A 111 -1.68 -17.26 -20.63
C GLU A 111 -2.44 -16.37 -19.63
N PRO A 112 -2.72 -15.10 -19.97
CA PRO A 112 -3.51 -14.20 -19.12
C PRO A 112 -4.97 -14.70 -19.00
N PRO A 113 -5.72 -14.30 -17.96
CA PRO A 113 -5.45 -13.18 -17.05
C PRO A 113 -4.60 -13.51 -15.82
N SER A 114 -4.19 -14.78 -15.65
CA SER A 114 -3.42 -15.21 -14.49
C SER A 114 -2.03 -14.59 -14.41
N GLY A 115 -1.46 -14.54 -13.21
CA GLY A 115 -0.12 -14.01 -13.02
C GLY A 115 0.34 -14.04 -11.57
N GLN A 116 1.29 -13.17 -11.26
CA GLN A 116 1.87 -12.99 -9.94
C GLN A 116 1.85 -11.52 -9.55
N VAL A 117 1.35 -11.22 -8.35
CA VAL A 117 1.56 -9.91 -7.73
C VAL A 117 2.76 -10.02 -6.79
N LEU A 118 3.76 -9.17 -6.99
CA LEU A 118 4.95 -9.08 -6.15
C LEU A 118 4.90 -7.78 -5.35
N LEU A 119 4.86 -7.90 -4.02
CA LEU A 119 5.08 -6.80 -3.09
C LEU A 119 6.55 -6.84 -2.68
N THR A 120 7.30 -5.84 -3.11
CA THR A 120 8.71 -5.66 -2.72
C THR A 120 8.75 -4.85 -1.44
N LEU A 121 9.51 -5.32 -0.45
CA LEU A 121 9.65 -4.67 0.85
C LEU A 121 11.08 -4.17 1.04
N ALA A 122 11.25 -3.15 1.88
CA ALA A 122 12.57 -2.73 2.33
C ALA A 122 13.27 -3.86 3.11
N GLY A 123 14.60 -3.91 3.05
CA GLY A 123 15.39 -4.92 3.77
C GLY A 123 15.30 -6.32 3.16
N ASP A 124 15.37 -6.43 1.83
CA ASP A 124 15.35 -7.69 1.06
C ASP A 124 14.09 -8.57 1.23
N GLY A 125 13.03 -8.01 1.82
CA GLY A 125 11.76 -8.67 2.00
C GLY A 125 10.92 -8.69 0.72
N ALA A 126 10.16 -9.75 0.50
CA ALA A 126 9.20 -9.82 -0.60
C ALA A 126 8.01 -10.72 -0.25
N ILE A 127 6.83 -10.38 -0.78
CA ILE A 127 5.62 -11.21 -0.73
C ILE A 127 5.14 -11.42 -2.16
N ARG A 128 4.91 -12.67 -2.53
CA ARG A 128 4.46 -13.05 -3.87
C ARG A 128 3.13 -13.77 -3.79
N LEU A 129 2.14 -13.22 -4.48
CA LEU A 129 0.78 -13.77 -4.58
C LEU A 129 0.61 -14.35 -5.99
N ARG A 130 0.24 -15.63 -6.09
CA ARG A 130 -0.27 -16.20 -7.36
C ARG A 130 -1.75 -15.85 -7.43
N VAL A 131 -2.19 -15.19 -8.50
CA VAL A 131 -3.57 -14.74 -8.68
C VAL A 131 -4.16 -15.26 -9.99
N GLU A 132 -5.47 -15.50 -10.00
CA GLU A 132 -6.19 -15.88 -11.23
C GLU A 132 -6.41 -14.72 -12.19
N ALA A 133 -6.48 -13.50 -11.65
CA ALA A 133 -6.52 -12.21 -12.33
C ALA A 133 -6.13 -11.12 -11.32
N VAL A 134 -5.84 -9.91 -11.78
CA VAL A 134 -5.72 -8.77 -10.86
C VAL A 134 -7.10 -8.40 -10.34
N ASP A 135 -7.27 -8.44 -9.02
CA ASP A 135 -8.43 -7.96 -8.29
C ASP A 135 -7.92 -7.49 -6.93
N ALA A 136 -7.67 -6.18 -6.82
CA ALA A 136 -7.14 -5.56 -5.62
C ALA A 136 -7.99 -4.37 -5.18
N VAL A 137 -8.23 -4.25 -3.88
CA VAL A 137 -8.95 -3.11 -3.28
C VAL A 137 -8.07 -2.44 -2.24
N LEU A 138 -7.87 -1.13 -2.38
CA LEU A 138 -7.26 -0.27 -1.36
C LEU A 138 -8.33 0.59 -0.72
N LYS A 139 -8.49 0.49 0.60
CA LYS A 139 -9.49 1.26 1.35
C LYS A 139 -8.92 1.88 2.61
N ASP A 140 -9.10 3.18 2.78
CA ASP A 140 -8.79 3.88 4.03
C ASP A 140 -9.85 3.53 5.10
N VAL A 141 -9.37 3.18 6.30
CA VAL A 141 -10.22 2.72 7.41
C VAL A 141 -10.17 3.61 8.65
N THR A 142 -9.27 4.60 8.68
CA THR A 142 -9.20 5.63 9.73
C THR A 142 -9.31 7.03 9.14
N LYS A 143 -9.42 8.04 10.00
CA LYS A 143 -9.08 9.43 9.62
C LYS A 143 -7.54 9.55 9.47
N PRO A 144 -7.04 10.44 8.60
CA PRO A 144 -5.63 10.79 8.56
C PRO A 144 -5.11 11.27 9.92
N TYR A 145 -3.84 11.01 10.20
CA TYR A 145 -3.14 11.45 11.40
C TYR A 145 -1.72 11.90 11.05
N ILE A 146 -1.17 12.81 11.86
CA ILE A 146 0.19 13.32 11.70
C ILE A 146 1.19 12.16 11.84
N ALA A 147 2.07 12.00 10.85
CA ALA A 147 3.08 10.96 10.83
C ALA A 147 4.02 11.12 12.06
N PRO A 148 4.31 10.04 12.81
CA PRO A 148 5.09 10.14 14.05
C PRO A 148 6.48 10.76 13.89
N ALA A 149 7.09 10.61 12.70
CA ALA A 149 8.40 11.18 12.39
C ALA A 149 8.36 12.66 11.97
N GLY A 150 7.17 13.22 11.69
CA GLY A 150 6.97 14.60 11.22
C GLY A 150 7.64 14.93 9.87
N ARG A 151 8.20 13.94 9.18
CA ARG A 151 8.94 14.08 7.92
C ARG A 151 8.40 13.11 6.87
N ALA A 152 8.42 13.55 5.61
CA ALA A 152 8.14 12.69 4.48
C ALA A 152 9.33 11.73 4.22
N PRO A 153 9.08 10.53 3.67
CA PRO A 153 10.14 9.70 3.10
C PRO A 153 10.89 10.49 2.00
N GLU A 154 12.21 10.39 2.00
CA GLU A 154 13.06 10.95 0.95
C GLU A 154 13.36 9.85 -0.08
N HIS A 155 13.06 10.12 -1.36
CA HIS A 155 13.51 9.27 -2.46
C HIS A 155 14.53 10.05 -3.28
N ASP A 156 15.76 9.53 -3.36
CA ASP A 156 16.69 9.98 -4.41
C ASP A 156 16.15 9.47 -5.75
N ILE A 157 15.78 10.40 -6.62
CA ILE A 157 15.50 10.08 -8.02
C ILE A 157 16.86 9.74 -8.64
N PRO A 158 17.10 8.52 -9.15
CA PRO A 158 18.34 8.24 -9.86
C PRO A 158 18.41 9.19 -11.06
N ASP A 159 19.50 9.98 -11.17
CA ASP A 159 19.77 10.78 -12.36
C ASP A 159 19.77 9.83 -13.58
N GLU A 160 18.77 9.98 -14.46
CA GLU A 160 18.80 9.39 -15.78
C GLU A 160 19.88 10.12 -16.60
N GLY A 161 21.06 9.50 -16.69
CA GLY A 161 22.15 9.92 -17.58
C GLY A 161 21.92 9.55 -19.03
#